data_AF-A0A954FZV6-F1
#
_entry.id   AF-A0A954FZV6-F1
#
_cell.length_a   1.000
_cell.length_b   1.000
_cell.length_c   1.000
_cell.angle_alpha   90.00
_cell.angle_beta   90.00
_cell.angle_gamma   90.00
#
_symmetry.space_group_name_H-M   'P 1'
#
loop_
_entity.id
_entity.type
_entity.pdbx_description
1 polymer ?
#
loop_
_entity_poly.entity_id
_entity_poly.type
_entity_poly.pdbx_seq_one_letter_code
_entity_poly.pdbx_strand_id
1 'polypeptide(L)'
;ELAQAEGELLEYQEAERLETFKKNFLPINQVRIVQTEIKQAKKFLKMGNLPKAKQHIKIAVRLDKNNLEAIQLQKYIDEALRNRNRSLIGLPPVSAPEAHVPTLEGNQ
;
A
#
# COMPACT_ATOMS: atom_id res chain seq x y z
N GLU A 1 45.77 22.14 -9.24
CA GLU A 1 45.72 20.69 -8.89
C GLU A 1 44.91 20.40 -7.62
N LEU A 2 45.04 21.13 -6.51
CA LEU A 2 44.23 20.90 -5.28
C LEU A 2 42.70 21.04 -5.46
N ALA A 3 42.25 22.02 -6.23
CA ALA A 3 40.81 22.27 -6.45
C ALA A 3 40.09 21.15 -7.23
N GLN A 4 40.81 20.36 -8.03
CA GLN A 4 40.24 19.21 -8.74
C GLN A 4 40.06 18.00 -7.81
N ALA A 5 41.04 17.77 -6.93
CA ALA A 5 40.98 16.68 -5.96
C ALA A 5 39.90 16.88 -4.89
N GLU A 6 39.65 18.13 -4.45
CA GLU A 6 38.55 18.44 -3.52
C GLU A 6 37.17 18.27 -4.17
N GLY A 7 37.03 18.59 -5.47
CA GLY A 7 35.80 18.39 -6.23
C GLY A 7 35.43 16.92 -6.40
N GLU A 8 36.39 16.08 -6.80
CA GLU A 8 36.18 14.63 -6.95
C GLU A 8 35.82 13.94 -5.62
N LEU A 9 36.42 14.39 -4.51
CA LEU A 9 36.17 13.83 -3.18
C LEU A 9 34.77 14.20 -2.65
N LEU A 10 34.26 15.39 -3.00
CA LEU A 10 32.89 15.81 -2.69
C LEU A 10 31.84 15.02 -3.49
N GLU A 11 32.09 14.78 -4.79
CA GLU A 11 31.19 13.96 -5.62
C GLU A 11 31.11 12.51 -5.12
N TYR A 12 32.25 11.93 -4.70
CA TYR A 12 32.29 10.57 -4.18
C TYR A 12 31.50 10.44 -2.86
N GLN A 13 31.62 11.42 -1.96
CA GLN A 13 30.86 11.46 -0.72
C GLN A 13 29.36 11.68 -0.94
N GLU A 14 28.97 12.46 -1.95
CA GLU A 14 27.56 12.61 -2.33
C GLU A 14 26.98 11.31 -2.90
N ALA A 15 27.73 10.61 -3.76
CA ALA A 15 27.34 9.32 -4.30
C ALA A 15 27.13 8.28 -3.17
N GLU A 16 28.03 8.24 -2.19
CA GLU A 16 27.95 7.33 -1.05
C GLU A 16 26.74 7.66 -0.13
N ARG A 17 26.45 8.95 0.08
CA ARG A 17 25.24 9.39 0.80
C ARG A 17 23.96 9.01 0.05
N LEU A 18 23.95 9.16 -1.28
CA LEU A 18 22.79 8.84 -2.11
C LEU A 18 22.53 7.32 -2.13
N GLU A 19 23.57 6.51 -2.24
CA GLU A 19 23.52 5.04 -2.12
C GLU A 19 22.96 4.62 -0.77
N THR A 20 23.48 5.21 0.31
CA THR A 20 23.02 4.94 1.68
C THR A 20 21.55 5.33 1.88
N PHE A 21 21.13 6.46 1.31
CA PHE A 21 19.74 6.89 1.32
C PHE A 21 18.82 5.92 0.57
N LYS A 22 19.22 5.48 -0.62
CA LYS A 22 18.47 4.51 -1.43
C LYS A 22 18.34 3.15 -0.75
N LYS A 23 19.38 2.71 -0.06
CA LYS A 23 19.43 1.40 0.59
C LYS A 23 18.67 1.40 1.92
N ASN A 24 18.78 2.46 2.70
CA ASN A 24 18.28 2.48 4.07
C ASN A 24 16.94 3.21 4.21
N PHE A 25 16.76 4.36 3.55
CA PHE A 25 15.60 5.23 3.78
C PHE A 25 14.44 4.95 2.82
N LEU A 26 14.73 4.62 1.57
CA LEU A 26 13.70 4.33 0.57
C LEU A 26 12.79 3.14 0.97
N PRO A 27 13.34 1.98 1.42
CA PRO A 27 12.52 0.85 1.83
C PRO A 27 11.71 1.13 3.10
N ILE A 28 12.30 1.82 4.09
CA ILE A 28 11.61 2.19 5.33
C ILE A 28 10.42 3.12 5.04
N ASN A 29 10.62 4.11 4.16
CA ASN A 29 9.55 5.00 3.73
C ASN A 29 8.47 4.25 2.96
N GLN A 30 8.85 3.31 2.09
CA GLN A 30 7.91 2.48 1.34
C GLN A 30 7.02 1.64 2.27
N VAL A 31 7.59 0.96 3.27
CA VAL A 31 6.81 0.19 4.26
C VAL A 31 5.83 1.08 5.01
N ARG A 32 6.28 2.26 5.46
CA ARG A 32 5.43 3.21 6.19
C ARG A 32 4.29 3.75 5.31
N ILE A 33 4.57 4.05 4.05
CA ILE A 33 3.54 4.49 3.09
C ILE A 33 2.54 3.35 2.87
N VAL A 34 3.00 2.12 2.64
CA VAL A 34 2.13 0.94 2.45
C VAL A 34 1.20 0.75 3.65
N GLN A 35 1.72 0.77 4.88
CA GLN A 35 0.92 0.66 6.09
C GLN A 35 -0.11 1.80 6.23
N THR A 36 0.28 3.02 5.85
CA THR A 36 -0.61 4.19 5.89
C THR A 36 -1.76 4.04 4.90
N GLU A 37 -1.47 3.60 3.67
CA GLU A 37 -2.48 3.34 2.63
C GLU A 37 -3.42 2.19 3.03
N ILE A 38 -2.91 1.11 3.61
CA ILE A 38 -3.73 0.02 4.17
C ILE A 38 -4.66 0.56 5.27
N LYS A 39 -4.16 1.40 6.18
CA LYS A 39 -4.96 2.01 7.25
C LYS A 39 -6.07 2.90 6.70
N GLN A 40 -5.78 3.70 5.67
CA GLN A 40 -6.80 4.52 5.01
C GLN A 40 -7.84 3.65 4.29
N ALA A 41 -7.42 2.60 3.58
CA ALA A 41 -8.34 1.67 2.93
C ALA A 41 -9.32 1.04 3.94
N LYS A 42 -8.80 0.57 5.09
CA LYS A 42 -9.62 0.05 6.20
C LYS A 42 -10.58 1.10 6.76
N LYS A 43 -10.14 2.35 6.92
CA LYS A 43 -11.00 3.46 7.38
C LYS A 43 -12.17 3.69 6.42
N PHE A 44 -11.91 3.75 5.11
CA PHE A 44 -12.96 3.94 4.11
C PHE A 44 -13.89 2.74 3.97
N LEU A 45 -13.40 1.52 4.18
CA LEU A 45 -14.23 0.32 4.30
C LEU A 45 -15.23 0.42 5.45
N LYS A 46 -14.76 0.83 6.65
CA LYS A 46 -15.64 1.03 7.82
C LYS A 46 -16.72 2.08 7.57
N MET A 47 -16.44 3.08 6.75
CA MET A 47 -17.41 4.11 6.33
C MET A 47 -18.30 3.68 5.15
N GLY A 48 -18.18 2.45 4.65
CA GLY A 48 -18.94 1.95 3.49
C GLY A 48 -18.51 2.55 2.14
N ASN A 49 -17.43 3.31 2.09
CA ASN A 49 -16.94 3.95 0.88
C ASN A 49 -15.95 3.04 0.12
N LEU A 50 -16.51 2.03 -0.55
CA LEU A 50 -15.74 1.05 -1.32
C LEU A 50 -14.86 1.67 -2.43
N PRO A 51 -15.32 2.67 -3.21
CA PRO A 51 -14.47 3.29 -4.24
C PRO A 51 -13.20 3.95 -3.67
N LYS A 52 -13.31 4.69 -2.56
CA LYS A 52 -12.13 5.29 -1.92
C LYS A 52 -11.23 4.24 -1.29
N ALA A 53 -11.80 3.20 -0.67
CA ALA A 53 -11.01 2.08 -0.15
C ALA A 53 -10.18 1.41 -1.25
N LYS A 54 -10.76 1.22 -2.44
CA LYS A 54 -10.07 0.66 -3.62
C LYS A 54 -8.91 1.53 -4.10
N GLN A 55 -9.04 2.85 -4.05
CA GLN A 55 -7.97 3.76 -4.46
C GLN A 55 -6.73 3.59 -3.56
N HIS A 56 -6.93 3.63 -2.25
CA HIS A 56 -5.84 3.47 -1.28
C HIS A 56 -5.19 2.10 -1.37
N ILE A 57 -5.98 1.01 -1.42
CA ILE A 57 -5.39 -0.33 -1.47
C ILE A 57 -4.61 -0.61 -2.76
N LYS A 58 -5.02 0.00 -3.89
CA LYS A 58 -4.30 -0.09 -5.16
C LYS A 58 -2.91 0.53 -5.06
N ILE A 59 -2.76 1.62 -4.31
CA ILE A 59 -1.45 2.26 -4.07
C ILE A 59 -0.60 1.33 -3.20
N ALA A 60 -1.15 0.80 -2.10
CA ALA A 60 -0.45 -0.14 -1.22
C ALA A 60 0.10 -1.36 -1.98
N VAL A 61 -0.74 -2.05 -2.77
CA VAL A 61 -0.32 -3.23 -3.56
C VAL A 61 0.68 -2.88 -4.65
N ARG A 62 0.59 -1.68 -5.25
CA ARG A 62 1.57 -1.22 -6.25
C ARG A 62 2.94 -0.99 -5.62
N LEU A 63 2.97 -0.43 -4.42
CA LEU A 63 4.20 -0.18 -3.68
C LEU A 63 4.79 -1.49 -3.15
N ASP A 64 4.00 -2.36 -2.51
CA ASP A 64 4.46 -3.66 -2.05
C ASP A 64 3.57 -4.79 -2.59
N LYS A 65 4.05 -5.41 -3.66
CA LYS A 65 3.36 -6.50 -4.36
C LYS A 65 3.33 -7.81 -3.57
N ASN A 66 4.16 -7.94 -2.53
CA ASN A 66 4.27 -9.15 -1.71
C ASN A 66 3.52 -9.00 -0.38
N ASN A 67 2.94 -7.83 -0.11
CA ASN A 67 2.18 -7.59 1.10
C ASN A 67 0.86 -8.38 1.09
N LEU A 68 0.84 -9.50 1.81
CA LEU A 68 -0.32 -10.41 1.87
C LEU A 68 -1.58 -9.70 2.38
N GLU A 69 -1.45 -8.81 3.36
CA GLU A 69 -2.56 -8.04 3.91
C GLU A 69 -3.17 -7.12 2.84
N ALA A 70 -2.34 -6.39 2.09
CA ALA A 70 -2.80 -5.50 1.04
C ALA A 70 -3.51 -6.26 -0.09
N ILE A 71 -2.98 -7.43 -0.48
CA ILE A 71 -3.55 -8.29 -1.51
C ILE A 71 -4.90 -8.86 -1.07
N GLN A 72 -4.99 -9.38 0.16
CA GLN A 72 -6.24 -9.90 0.72
C GLN A 72 -7.30 -8.80 0.81
N LEU A 73 -6.93 -7.62 1.31
CA LEU A 73 -7.83 -6.49 1.42
C LEU A 73 -8.30 -5.98 0.05
N GLN A 74 -7.42 -6.00 -0.96
CA GLN A 74 -7.79 -5.67 -2.34
C GLN A 74 -8.83 -6.63 -2.90
N LYS A 75 -8.63 -7.95 -2.74
CA LYS A 75 -9.60 -8.97 -3.15
C LYS A 75 -10.97 -8.75 -2.51
N TYR A 76 -10.98 -8.54 -1.19
CA TYR A 76 -12.22 -8.25 -0.45
C TYR A 76 -12.94 -7.00 -0.97
N ILE A 77 -12.22 -5.89 -1.18
CA ILE A 77 -12.80 -4.64 -1.71
C ILE A 77 -13.37 -4.86 -3.13
N ASP A 78 -12.66 -5.56 -3.99
CA ASP A 78 -13.09 -5.83 -5.36
C ASP A 78 -14.34 -6.72 -5.40
N GLU A 79 -14.42 -7.72 -4.52
CA GLU A 79 -15.61 -8.55 -4.38
C GLU A 79 -16.81 -7.75 -3.84
N ALA A 80 -16.60 -6.96 -2.79
CA ALA A 80 -17.64 -6.09 -2.24
C ALA A 80 -18.19 -5.11 -3.30
N LEU A 81 -17.32 -4.55 -4.15
CA LEU A 81 -17.73 -3.71 -5.27
C LEU A 81 -18.53 -4.47 -6.33
N ARG A 82 -18.11 -5.70 -6.69
CA ARG A 82 -18.84 -6.55 -7.63
C ARG A 82 -20.23 -6.89 -7.09
N ASN A 83 -20.33 -7.29 -5.83
CA ASN A 83 -21.60 -7.63 -5.19
C ASN A 83 -22.52 -6.40 -5.09
N ARG A 84 -21.98 -5.22 -4.75
CA ARG A 84 -22.74 -3.96 -4.78
C ARG A 84 -23.30 -3.67 -6.17
N ASN A 85 -22.47 -3.78 -7.21
CA ASN A 85 -22.90 -3.50 -8.58
C ASN A 85 -23.95 -4.51 -9.07
N ARG A 86 -23.84 -5.78 -8.68
CA ARG A 86 -24.83 -6.82 -8.99
C ARG A 86 -26.15 -6.57 -8.28
N SER A 87 -26.10 -6.20 -7.01
CA SER A 87 -27.30 -5.83 -6.24
C SER A 87 -28.04 -4.67 -6.89
N LEU A 88 -27.32 -3.66 -7.41
CA LEU A 88 -27.93 -2.53 -8.13
C LEU A 88 -28.68 -2.95 -9.41
N ILE A 89 -28.31 -4.06 -10.03
CA ILE A 89 -28.98 -4.61 -11.22
C ILE A 89 -29.87 -5.82 -10.91
N GLY A 90 -30.21 -6.05 -9.64
CA GLY A 90 -31.10 -7.13 -9.21
C GLY A 90 -30.51 -8.55 -9.32
N LEU A 91 -29.19 -8.67 -9.51
CA LEU A 91 -28.52 -9.97 -9.56
C LEU A 91 -28.08 -10.43 -8.16
N PRO A 92 -28.14 -11.74 -7.88
CA PRO A 92 -27.64 -12.30 -6.62
C PRO A 92 -26.11 -12.11 -6.50
N PRO A 93 -25.54 -12.02 -5.28
CA PRO A 93 -24.10 -11.91 -5.09
C PRO A 93 -23.36 -13.12 -5.69
N VAL A 94 -22.12 -12.91 -6.16
CA VAL A 94 -21.30 -13.98 -6.79
C VAL A 94 -20.83 -14.99 -5.75
N SER A 95 -20.53 -14.49 -4.56
CA SER A 95 -20.13 -15.26 -3.40
C SER A 95 -20.66 -14.52 -2.18
N ALA A 96 -21.16 -15.27 -1.19
CA ALA A 96 -21.42 -14.69 0.12
C ALA A 96 -20.11 -14.07 0.59
N PRO A 97 -20.09 -12.82 1.08
CA PRO A 97 -18.88 -12.30 1.68
C PRO A 97 -18.57 -13.25 2.83
N GLU A 98 -17.57 -14.12 2.65
CA GLU A 98 -16.98 -14.81 3.79
C GLU A 98 -16.61 -13.69 4.72
N ALA A 99 -17.34 -13.58 5.82
CA ALA A 99 -17.29 -12.47 6.77
C ALA A 99 -15.98 -12.48 7.56
N HIS A 100 -14.91 -13.00 6.97
CA HIS A 100 -13.56 -12.74 7.38
C HIS A 100 -13.15 -11.38 6.81
N VAL A 101 -13.66 -10.32 7.42
CA VAL A 101 -12.85 -9.11 7.52
C VAL A 101 -11.52 -9.61 8.11
N PRO A 102 -10.37 -9.50 7.42
CA PRO A 102 -9.11 -10.06 7.93
C PRO A 102 -8.96 -9.58 9.36
N THR A 103 -8.95 -10.54 10.30
CA THR A 103 -9.15 -10.26 11.72
C THR A 103 -8.10 -9.27 12.16
N LEU A 104 -8.58 -8.12 12.65
CA LEU A 104 -7.76 -7.09 13.23
C LEU A 104 -7.36 -7.53 14.65
N GLU A 105 -6.53 -8.55 14.78
CA GLU A 105 -5.85 -8.84 16.04
C GLU A 105 -4.33 -8.79 15.85
N GLY A 106 -3.83 -7.57 16.04
CA GLY A 106 -2.51 -7.30 16.54
C GLY A 106 -2.66 -6.30 17.68
N ASN A 107 -3.32 -6.71 18.76
CA ASN A 107 -3.18 -6.05 20.05
C ASN A 107 -1.82 -6.47 20.62
N GLN A 108 -0.88 -5.53 20.63
CA GLN A 108 0.09 -5.45 21.72
C GLN A 108 -0.58 -4.74 22.90
#